data_AF-A0A3B3IK05-F1
#
_entry.id   AF-A0A3B3IK05-F1
#
_cell.length_a   1.000
_cell.length_b   1.000
_cell.length_c   1.000
_cell.angle_alpha   90.00
_cell.angle_beta   90.00
_cell.angle_gamma   90.00
#
_symmetry.space_group_name_H-M   'P 1'
#
loop_
_entity.id
_entity.type
_entity.pdbx_description
1 polymer ?
#
loop_
_entity_poly.entity_id
_entity_poly.type
_entity_poly.pdbx_seq_one_letter_code
_entity_poly.pdbx_strand_id
1 'polypeptide(L)'
;MSKIPAHNLAGMMTKKEEKACTTGNKQLSDKKEVCSKVKQFLLEEEARGSRRRELLHNGQMMTELEMVIEKKNADIKKLNEKIKRKQSEMSLLQDVSDKEKKISEESSTGLKLNAIQAKTILENKAKLECRNRALKGELVKEIKILQSDDAGSEELLNKYKRFRNLISRLSSRECQEAQRTEKKDGQNSELEKTSVCKKPKFLTWKYCIDSIRVVHQIEELENQNLFLMENLTEKSEFMGETIEFITNVLEEEERTQTLKVNSMKSKCAIERRIADIVKKKVQLHNLSTTVDQDVLLETLRKKVSEVHSCFADEELTTNSTLEKLAFIENHMTMLLEKLEKIPKDEIKTLWHIKENEKRSRWREEKLRQETEKREEKIRRRAELAMTEPKRITGRKLMPRHMPVVRPKTKAIVEDTPKPEDDLYEDLFS
;
A
#
# COMPACT_ATOMS: atom_id res chain seq x y z
N MET A 1 71.41 -92.54 -82.44
CA MET A 1 72.78 -92.11 -82.11
C MET A 1 72.73 -90.62 -81.79
N SER A 2 73.24 -90.23 -80.62
CA SER A 2 73.59 -88.87 -80.12
C SER A 2 72.64 -87.68 -80.38
N LYS A 3 72.04 -87.08 -79.34
CA LYS A 3 72.59 -86.10 -78.36
C LYS A 3 72.75 -84.67 -78.90
N ILE A 4 72.07 -83.77 -78.18
CA ILE A 4 72.28 -82.32 -77.99
C ILE A 4 71.56 -81.38 -79.00
N PRO A 5 70.65 -80.49 -78.51
CA PRO A 5 70.02 -79.43 -79.29
C PRO A 5 70.74 -78.08 -79.12
N ALA A 6 70.68 -77.25 -80.16
CA ALA A 6 71.23 -75.90 -80.19
C ALA A 6 70.14 -74.81 -80.12
N HIS A 7 70.50 -73.77 -79.38
CA HIS A 7 69.94 -72.42 -79.23
C HIS A 7 69.02 -71.86 -80.32
N ASN A 8 68.02 -71.06 -79.90
CA ASN A 8 67.89 -69.64 -80.29
C ASN A 8 66.90 -68.84 -79.42
N LEU A 9 67.23 -67.56 -79.21
CA LEU A 9 66.62 -66.53 -78.35
C LEU A 9 65.21 -66.08 -78.79
N ALA A 10 64.37 -65.66 -77.83
CA ALA A 10 64.00 -64.24 -77.59
C ALA A 10 62.66 -64.07 -76.82
N GLY A 11 62.64 -63.13 -75.87
CA GLY A 11 61.46 -62.29 -75.61
C GLY A 11 60.68 -62.52 -74.30
N MET A 12 61.25 -62.11 -73.16
CA MET A 12 60.46 -61.75 -71.97
C MET A 12 59.95 -60.30 -72.12
N MET A 13 58.65 -60.09 -71.98
CA MET A 13 58.03 -58.78 -71.81
C MET A 13 57.19 -58.79 -70.53
N THR A 14 57.66 -58.07 -69.53
CA THR A 14 56.93 -57.67 -68.32
C THR A 14 56.10 -56.41 -68.63
N LYS A 15 54.81 -56.41 -68.26
CA LYS A 15 53.94 -55.21 -68.19
C LYS A 15 53.28 -55.25 -66.80
N LYS A 16 53.79 -54.50 -65.82
CA LYS A 16 53.52 -53.09 -65.47
C LYS A 16 52.19 -52.94 -64.73
N GLU A 17 52.30 -52.97 -63.40
CA GLU A 17 51.26 -52.60 -62.43
C GLU A 17 50.88 -51.12 -62.60
N GLU A 18 49.58 -50.85 -62.72
CA GLU A 18 49.01 -49.52 -62.60
C GLU A 18 48.85 -49.16 -61.11
N LYS A 19 49.78 -48.33 -60.58
CA LYS A 19 49.55 -47.59 -59.34
C LYS A 19 48.78 -46.31 -59.67
N ALA A 20 47.50 -46.28 -59.34
CA ALA A 20 46.70 -45.06 -59.29
C ALA A 20 47.29 -44.09 -58.26
N CYS A 21 47.82 -42.95 -58.73
CA CYS A 21 48.29 -41.86 -57.90
C CYS A 21 47.15 -40.84 -57.73
N THR A 22 46.42 -40.92 -56.62
CA THR A 22 45.45 -39.90 -56.19
C THR A 22 46.19 -38.73 -55.54
N THR A 23 46.73 -37.81 -56.34
CA THR A 23 47.32 -36.54 -55.87
C THR A 23 46.75 -35.37 -56.67
N GLY A 24 45.44 -35.16 -56.56
CA GLY A 24 44.74 -34.05 -57.22
C GLY A 24 43.77 -33.24 -56.36
N ASN A 25 43.48 -33.66 -55.12
CA ASN A 25 42.39 -33.07 -54.32
C ASN A 25 42.81 -32.30 -53.04
N LYS A 26 44.10 -32.26 -52.67
CA LYS A 26 44.55 -31.65 -51.41
C LYS A 26 44.73 -30.12 -51.48
N GLN A 27 45.24 -29.58 -52.58
CA GLN A 27 45.42 -28.11 -52.71
C GLN A 27 44.10 -27.33 -52.82
N LEU A 28 43.03 -27.94 -53.36
CA LEU A 28 41.70 -27.32 -53.43
C LEU A 28 40.94 -27.43 -52.09
N SER A 29 41.21 -28.47 -51.27
CA SER A 29 40.67 -28.57 -49.91
C SER A 29 41.31 -27.56 -48.97
N ASP A 30 42.63 -27.37 -49.06
CA ASP A 30 43.36 -26.50 -48.13
C ASP A 30 43.06 -25.01 -48.35
N LYS A 31 42.77 -24.60 -49.59
CA LYS A 31 42.28 -23.24 -49.89
C LYS A 31 40.85 -22.99 -49.42
N LYS A 32 39.96 -23.98 -49.60
CA LYS A 32 38.60 -23.91 -49.06
C LYS A 32 38.63 -23.87 -47.53
N GLU A 33 39.57 -24.56 -46.91
CA GLU A 33 39.74 -24.59 -45.45
C GLU A 33 40.28 -23.25 -44.91
N VAL A 34 41.30 -22.65 -45.55
CA VAL A 34 41.80 -21.32 -45.19
C VAL A 34 40.73 -20.24 -45.41
N CYS A 35 40.02 -20.27 -46.53
CA CYS A 35 38.90 -19.36 -46.79
C CYS A 35 37.77 -19.52 -45.76
N SER A 36 37.46 -20.74 -45.36
CA SER A 36 36.47 -21.02 -44.31
C SER A 36 36.92 -20.53 -42.93
N LYS A 37 38.20 -20.72 -42.57
CA LYS A 37 38.79 -20.23 -41.32
C LYS A 37 38.82 -18.69 -41.25
N VAL A 38 39.16 -18.01 -42.34
CA VAL A 38 39.12 -16.54 -42.42
C VAL A 38 37.68 -16.03 -42.33
N LYS A 39 36.74 -16.69 -43.02
CA LYS A 39 35.32 -16.34 -42.95
C LYS A 39 34.75 -16.54 -41.54
N GLN A 40 35.13 -17.62 -40.86
CA GLN A 40 34.76 -17.89 -39.47
C GLN A 40 35.35 -16.85 -38.52
N PHE A 41 36.62 -16.47 -38.68
CA PHE A 41 37.26 -15.43 -37.88
C PHE A 41 36.58 -14.06 -38.06
N LEU A 42 36.22 -13.68 -39.29
CA LEU A 42 35.52 -12.43 -39.57
C LEU A 42 34.12 -12.41 -38.93
N LEU A 43 33.37 -13.51 -39.03
CA LEU A 43 32.07 -13.67 -38.35
C LEU A 43 32.22 -13.58 -36.82
N GLU A 44 33.30 -14.14 -36.27
CA GLU A 44 33.55 -14.14 -34.83
C GLU A 44 34.02 -12.78 -34.31
N GLU A 45 34.79 -12.02 -35.11
CA GLU A 45 35.11 -10.60 -34.83
C GLU A 45 33.87 -9.71 -34.90
N GLU A 46 33.00 -9.91 -35.90
CA GLU A 46 31.75 -9.17 -36.01
C GLU A 46 30.83 -9.47 -34.83
N ALA A 47 30.73 -10.73 -34.41
CA ALA A 47 30.03 -11.13 -33.19
C ALA A 47 30.66 -10.53 -31.92
N ARG A 48 32.00 -10.46 -31.83
CA ARG A 48 32.70 -9.77 -30.72
C ARG A 48 32.50 -8.25 -30.75
N GLY A 49 32.41 -7.63 -31.92
CA GLY A 49 32.05 -6.22 -32.09
C GLY A 49 30.61 -5.95 -31.66
N SER A 50 29.68 -6.83 -32.02
CA SER A 50 28.27 -6.73 -31.62
C SER A 50 28.10 -6.85 -30.10
N ARG A 51 28.75 -7.85 -29.48
CA ARG A 51 28.78 -8.00 -28.02
C ARG A 51 29.35 -6.77 -27.31
N ARG A 52 30.42 -6.15 -27.85
CA ARG A 52 30.99 -4.92 -27.30
C ARG A 52 30.00 -3.75 -27.35
N ARG A 53 29.25 -3.58 -28.45
CA ARG A 53 28.21 -2.55 -28.55
C ARG A 53 27.07 -2.78 -27.57
N GLU A 54 26.65 -4.03 -27.41
CA GLU A 54 25.61 -4.41 -26.45
C GLU A 54 26.04 -4.15 -25.00
N LEU A 55 27.27 -4.48 -24.62
CA LEU A 55 27.81 -4.16 -23.29
C LEU A 55 27.88 -2.65 -23.03
N LEU A 56 28.26 -1.85 -24.03
CA LEU A 56 28.27 -0.39 -23.91
C LEU A 56 26.85 0.16 -23.73
N HIS A 57 25.88 -0.35 -24.50
CA HIS A 57 24.48 0.04 -24.36
C HIS A 57 23.91 -0.33 -23.00
N ASN A 58 24.16 -1.56 -22.54
CA ASN A 58 23.75 -2.02 -21.21
C ASN A 58 24.42 -1.19 -20.11
N GLY A 59 25.69 -0.84 -20.27
CA GLY A 59 26.40 0.06 -19.35
C GLY A 59 25.75 1.45 -19.26
N GLN A 60 25.34 2.02 -20.39
CA GLN A 60 24.61 3.29 -20.43
C GLN A 60 23.22 3.18 -19.76
N MET A 61 22.49 2.09 -20.02
CA MET A 61 21.19 1.85 -19.37
C MET A 61 21.33 1.67 -17.86
N MET A 62 22.37 0.98 -17.40
CA MET A 62 22.64 0.81 -15.98
C MET A 62 22.89 2.15 -15.28
N THR A 63 23.69 3.05 -15.86
CA THR A 63 23.95 4.36 -15.23
C THR A 63 22.72 5.26 -15.24
N GLU A 64 21.89 5.21 -16.28
CA GLU A 64 20.60 5.90 -16.30
C GLU A 64 19.66 5.40 -15.20
N LEU A 65 19.57 4.07 -15.03
CA LEU A 65 18.78 3.47 -13.96
C LEU A 65 19.31 3.84 -12.57
N GLU A 66 20.63 3.84 -12.36
CA GLU A 66 21.26 4.26 -11.11
C GLU A 66 20.89 5.69 -10.74
N MET A 67 20.99 6.64 -11.68
CA MET A 67 20.56 8.03 -11.45
C MET A 67 19.07 8.13 -11.09
N VAL A 68 18.21 7.34 -11.73
CA VAL A 68 16.76 7.32 -11.42
C VAL A 68 16.53 6.77 -10.02
N ILE A 69 17.20 5.68 -9.65
CA ILE A 69 17.13 5.06 -8.32
C ILE A 69 17.56 6.07 -7.25
N GLU A 70 18.68 6.78 -7.46
CA GLU A 70 19.16 7.80 -6.52
C GLU A 70 18.14 8.92 -6.31
N LYS A 71 17.55 9.43 -7.40
CA LYS A 71 16.50 10.46 -7.32
C LYS A 71 15.28 9.96 -6.55
N LYS A 72 14.83 8.73 -6.83
CA LYS A 72 13.69 8.11 -6.12
C LYS A 72 14.01 7.88 -4.65
N ASN A 73 15.22 7.45 -4.31
CA ASN A 73 15.66 7.29 -2.93
C ASN A 73 15.68 8.63 -2.18
N ALA A 74 16.08 9.73 -2.82
CA ALA A 74 16.01 11.06 -2.23
C ALA A 74 14.56 11.50 -1.94
N ASP A 75 13.62 11.21 -2.86
CA ASP A 75 12.20 11.49 -2.65
C ASP A 75 11.60 10.63 -1.54
N ILE A 76 11.95 9.34 -1.46
CA ILE A 76 11.56 8.45 -0.37
C ILE A 76 12.06 8.99 0.97
N LYS A 77 13.30 9.49 1.04
CA LYS A 77 13.84 10.09 2.26
C LYS A 77 13.02 11.30 2.72
N LYS A 78 12.65 12.20 1.80
CA LYS A 78 11.78 13.36 2.10
C LYS A 78 10.39 12.94 2.58
N LEU A 79 9.82 11.89 1.98
CA LEU A 79 8.53 11.34 2.41
C LEU A 79 8.62 10.72 3.81
N ASN A 80 9.68 9.97 4.11
CA ASN A 80 9.92 9.39 5.44
C ASN A 80 10.04 10.48 6.53
N GLU A 81 10.71 11.59 6.24
CA GLU A 81 10.76 12.74 7.17
C GLU A 81 9.39 13.39 7.40
N LYS A 82 8.53 13.46 6.36
CA LYS A 82 7.14 13.92 6.50
C LYS A 82 6.31 12.94 7.32
N ILE A 83 6.46 11.63 7.08
CA ILE A 83 5.80 10.57 7.85
C ILE A 83 6.19 10.67 9.32
N LYS A 84 7.49 10.81 9.63
CA LYS A 84 7.98 10.95 10.99
C LYS A 84 7.36 12.16 11.71
N ARG A 85 7.28 13.31 11.04
CA ARG A 85 6.60 14.50 11.58
C ARG A 85 5.13 14.24 11.86
N LYS A 86 4.42 13.62 10.92
CA LYS A 86 3.00 13.25 11.09
C LYS A 86 2.79 12.22 12.20
N GLN A 87 3.70 11.26 12.38
CA GLN A 87 3.66 10.32 13.49
C GLN A 87 3.83 11.02 14.84
N SER A 88 4.74 12.00 14.95
CA SER A 88 4.89 12.81 16.16
C SER A 88 3.64 13.65 16.44
N GLU A 89 3.04 14.30 15.43
CA GLU A 89 1.77 15.02 15.58
C GLU A 89 0.63 14.09 16.03
N MET A 90 0.53 12.89 15.45
CA MET A 90 -0.45 11.88 15.85
C MET A 90 -0.26 11.42 17.30
N SER A 91 0.98 11.24 17.75
CA SER A 91 1.28 10.89 19.15
C SER A 91 0.82 11.99 20.11
N LEU A 92 1.08 13.26 19.77
CA LEU A 92 0.63 14.40 20.59
C LEU A 92 -0.91 14.50 20.64
N LEU A 93 -1.59 14.30 19.50
CA LEU A 93 -3.05 14.31 19.46
C LEU A 93 -3.66 13.14 20.25
N GLN A 94 -3.01 11.98 20.23
CA GLN A 94 -3.42 10.83 21.03
C GLN A 94 -3.36 11.15 22.54
N ASP A 95 -2.26 11.75 23.00
CA ASP A 95 -2.11 12.16 24.40
C ASP A 95 -3.16 13.20 24.84
N VAL A 96 -3.51 14.14 23.96
CA VAL A 96 -4.58 15.12 24.22
C VAL A 96 -5.93 14.44 24.30
N SER A 97 -6.26 13.58 23.33
CA SER A 97 -7.51 12.79 23.33
C SER A 97 -7.64 11.96 24.61
N ASP A 98 -6.57 11.33 25.07
CA ASP A 98 -6.62 10.47 26.26
C ASP A 98 -6.76 11.29 27.55
N LYS A 99 -6.19 12.50 27.60
CA LYS A 99 -6.46 13.46 28.69
C LYS A 99 -7.92 13.93 28.69
N GLU A 100 -8.48 14.25 27.54
CA GLU A 100 -9.88 14.67 27.41
C GLU A 100 -10.85 13.56 27.85
N LYS A 101 -10.60 12.31 27.45
CA LYS A 101 -11.39 11.16 27.93
C LYS A 101 -11.34 11.04 29.45
N LYS A 102 -10.14 11.15 30.05
CA LYS A 102 -9.98 11.09 31.50
C LYS A 102 -10.80 12.20 32.20
N ILE A 103 -10.72 13.44 31.72
CA ILE A 103 -11.51 14.56 32.26
C ILE A 103 -13.02 14.32 32.09
N SER A 104 -13.43 13.76 30.95
CA SER A 104 -14.83 13.42 30.69
C SER A 104 -15.35 12.30 31.59
N GLU A 105 -14.53 11.31 31.91
CA GLU A 105 -14.87 10.22 32.83
C GLU A 105 -14.97 10.73 34.28
N GLU A 106 -14.01 11.56 34.72
CA GLU A 106 -14.03 12.20 36.03
C GLU A 106 -15.28 13.08 36.22
N SER A 107 -15.64 13.89 35.22
CA SER A 107 -16.86 14.70 35.27
C SER A 107 -18.14 13.84 35.27
N SER A 108 -18.20 12.76 34.47
CA SER A 108 -19.34 11.83 34.46
C SER A 108 -19.54 11.13 35.81
N THR A 109 -18.44 10.70 36.46
CA THR A 109 -18.51 10.09 37.79
C THR A 109 -18.91 11.10 38.85
N GLY A 110 -18.40 12.34 38.79
CA GLY A 110 -18.85 13.45 39.64
C GLY A 110 -20.34 13.74 39.51
N LEU A 111 -20.86 13.82 38.27
CA LEU A 111 -22.29 14.04 38.02
C LEU A 111 -23.16 12.89 38.56
N LYS A 112 -22.73 11.63 38.42
CA LYS A 112 -23.44 10.48 39.01
C LYS A 112 -23.50 10.57 40.53
N LEU A 113 -22.40 10.92 41.18
CA LEU A 113 -22.35 11.12 42.64
C LEU A 113 -23.31 12.23 43.08
N ASN A 114 -23.28 13.38 42.40
CA ASN A 114 -24.16 14.50 42.69
C ASN A 114 -25.65 14.13 42.50
N ALA A 115 -25.97 13.36 41.46
CA ALA A 115 -27.33 12.87 41.23
C ALA A 115 -27.80 11.93 42.34
N ILE A 116 -26.94 11.02 42.82
CA ILE A 116 -27.24 10.14 43.95
C ILE A 116 -27.45 10.93 45.25
N GLN A 117 -26.60 11.93 45.51
CA GLN A 117 -26.74 12.80 46.67
C GLN A 117 -28.05 13.60 46.61
N ALA A 118 -28.37 14.22 45.47
CA ALA A 118 -29.62 14.95 45.27
C ALA A 118 -30.85 14.05 45.48
N LYS A 119 -30.82 12.80 44.98
CA LYS A 119 -31.88 11.81 45.20
C LYS A 119 -32.06 11.50 46.68
N THR A 120 -30.96 11.29 47.41
CA THR A 120 -30.99 11.02 48.86
C THR A 120 -31.58 12.22 49.63
N ILE A 121 -31.20 13.44 49.28
CA ILE A 121 -31.75 14.67 49.88
C ILE A 121 -33.25 14.78 49.65
N LEU A 122 -33.72 14.52 48.43
CA LEU A 122 -35.14 14.55 48.09
C LEU A 122 -35.93 13.49 48.86
N GLU A 123 -35.41 12.27 48.98
CA GLU A 123 -36.07 11.21 49.74
C GLU A 123 -36.17 11.56 51.24
N ASN A 124 -35.11 12.11 51.83
CA ASN A 124 -35.12 12.56 53.21
C ASN A 124 -36.10 13.72 53.44
N LYS A 125 -36.16 14.68 52.50
CA LYS A 125 -37.14 15.78 52.55
C LYS A 125 -38.56 15.24 52.50
N ALA A 126 -38.87 14.30 51.59
CA ALA A 126 -40.19 13.68 51.50
C ALA A 126 -40.56 12.93 52.79
N LYS A 127 -39.62 12.21 53.41
CA LYS A 127 -39.83 11.55 54.71
C LYS A 127 -40.17 12.56 55.81
N LEU A 128 -39.45 13.69 55.88
CA LEU A 128 -39.74 14.75 56.85
C LEU A 128 -41.11 15.40 56.61
N GLU A 129 -41.48 15.67 55.36
CA GLU A 129 -42.79 16.20 55.02
C GLU A 129 -43.94 15.25 55.38
N CYS A 130 -43.75 13.94 55.20
CA CYS A 130 -44.71 12.93 55.67
C CYS A 130 -44.86 12.95 57.20
N ARG A 131 -43.75 13.01 57.96
CA ARG A 131 -43.78 13.12 59.43
C ARG A 131 -44.46 14.40 59.89
N ASN A 132 -44.14 15.53 59.29
CA ASN A 132 -44.76 16.81 59.60
C ASN A 132 -46.26 16.81 59.31
N ARG A 133 -46.70 16.19 58.20
CA ARG A 133 -48.13 16.00 57.91
C ARG A 133 -48.82 15.13 58.96
N ALA A 134 -48.18 14.05 59.41
CA ALA A 134 -48.72 13.19 60.47
C ALA A 134 -48.88 13.93 61.80
N LEU A 135 -47.83 14.62 62.26
CA LEU A 135 -47.86 15.44 63.48
C LEU A 135 -48.91 16.55 63.40
N LYS A 136 -49.02 17.24 62.24
CA LYS A 136 -50.07 18.24 62.02
C LYS A 136 -51.46 17.63 62.15
N GLY A 137 -51.66 16.42 61.62
CA GLY A 137 -52.91 15.68 61.75
C GLY A 137 -53.25 15.31 63.20
N GLU A 138 -52.26 14.91 64.00
CA GLU A 138 -52.43 14.64 65.44
C GLU A 138 -52.80 15.91 66.22
N LEU A 139 -52.07 17.01 66.03
CA LEU A 139 -52.38 18.29 66.66
C LEU A 139 -53.79 18.78 66.32
N VAL A 140 -54.25 18.61 65.07
CA VAL A 140 -55.61 18.97 64.67
C VAL A 140 -56.67 18.13 65.41
N LYS A 141 -56.41 16.83 65.64
CA LYS A 141 -57.31 15.98 66.43
C LYS A 141 -57.37 16.45 67.88
N GLU A 142 -56.23 16.77 68.47
CA GLU A 142 -56.13 17.24 69.85
C GLU A 142 -56.84 18.59 70.06
N ILE A 143 -56.67 19.54 69.12
CA ILE A 143 -57.43 20.80 69.09
C ILE A 143 -58.95 20.53 69.06
N LYS A 144 -59.41 19.57 68.25
CA LYS A 144 -60.83 19.24 68.16
C LYS A 144 -61.40 18.65 69.45
N ILE A 145 -60.60 17.86 70.17
CA ILE A 145 -60.96 17.35 71.49
C ILE A 145 -61.09 18.52 72.48
N LEU A 146 -60.07 19.38 72.56
CA LEU A 146 -60.09 20.56 73.44
C LEU A 146 -61.26 21.50 73.15
N GLN A 147 -61.62 21.72 71.88
CA GLN A 147 -62.80 22.51 71.50
C GLN A 147 -64.11 21.88 72.00
N SER A 148 -64.19 20.54 72.03
CA SER A 148 -65.36 19.83 72.53
C SER A 148 -65.47 19.94 74.06
N ASP A 149 -64.34 19.85 74.76
CA ASP A 149 -64.25 20.02 76.21
C ASP A 149 -64.56 21.47 76.63
N ASP A 150 -64.10 22.46 75.86
CA ASP A 150 -64.41 23.88 76.06
C ASP A 150 -65.91 24.16 75.89
N ALA A 151 -66.54 23.61 74.85
CA ALA A 151 -67.99 23.70 74.66
C ALA A 151 -68.77 23.09 75.84
N GLY A 152 -68.30 21.96 76.38
CA GLY A 152 -68.89 21.35 77.58
C GLY A 152 -68.73 22.24 78.83
N SER A 153 -67.56 22.86 78.99
CA SER A 153 -67.28 23.82 80.06
C SER A 153 -68.15 25.08 79.95
N GLU A 154 -68.41 25.56 78.74
CA GLU A 154 -69.28 26.70 78.47
C GLU A 154 -70.75 26.38 78.81
N GLU A 155 -71.22 25.17 78.51
CA GLU A 155 -72.56 24.71 78.88
C GLU A 155 -72.71 24.64 80.42
N LEU A 156 -71.70 24.13 81.12
CA LEU A 156 -71.63 24.09 82.57
C LEU A 156 -71.66 25.51 83.15
N LEU A 157 -70.85 26.42 82.62
CA LEU A 157 -70.81 27.83 83.02
C LEU A 157 -72.19 28.49 82.85
N ASN A 158 -72.88 28.19 81.75
CA ASN A 158 -74.24 28.68 81.52
C ASN A 158 -75.24 28.14 82.55
N LYS A 159 -75.12 26.88 83.00
CA LYS A 159 -75.92 26.33 84.11
C LYS A 159 -75.66 27.11 85.40
N TYR A 160 -74.39 27.36 85.75
CA TYR A 160 -74.04 28.17 86.92
C TYR A 160 -74.54 29.62 86.83
N LYS A 161 -74.47 30.26 85.65
CA LYS A 161 -75.07 31.59 85.42
C LYS A 161 -76.58 31.59 85.68
N ARG A 162 -77.29 30.53 85.25
CA ARG A 162 -78.73 30.37 85.53
C ARG A 162 -79.01 30.19 87.02
N PHE A 163 -78.23 29.35 87.71
CA PHE A 163 -78.35 29.20 89.18
C PHE A 163 -78.08 30.50 89.91
N ARG A 164 -77.03 31.24 89.53
CA ARG A 164 -76.72 32.57 90.07
C ARG A 164 -77.91 33.53 89.90
N ASN A 165 -78.49 33.58 88.70
CA ASN A 165 -79.65 34.44 88.42
C ASN A 165 -80.89 34.03 89.24
N LEU A 166 -81.10 32.72 89.45
CA LEU A 166 -82.19 32.22 90.30
C LEU A 166 -81.96 32.61 91.78
N ILE A 167 -80.74 32.46 92.28
CA ILE A 167 -80.37 32.85 93.65
C ILE A 167 -80.57 34.37 93.83
N SER A 168 -80.15 35.19 92.86
CA SER A 168 -80.39 36.65 92.87
C SER A 168 -81.87 37.05 92.85
N ARG A 169 -82.77 36.16 92.40
CA ARG A 169 -84.23 36.37 92.44
C ARG A 169 -84.88 35.88 93.73
N LEU A 170 -84.32 34.84 94.36
CA LEU A 170 -84.82 34.24 95.60
C LEU A 170 -84.25 34.92 96.85
N SER A 171 -83.18 35.70 96.74
CA SER A 171 -82.66 36.51 97.84
C SER A 171 -83.70 37.56 98.28
N SER A 172 -84.17 37.46 99.53
CA SER A 172 -85.03 38.44 100.20
C SER A 172 -84.45 39.86 100.17
N ARG A 173 -85.33 40.86 100.30
CA ARG A 173 -85.06 42.31 100.19
C ARG A 173 -83.88 42.82 101.05
N GLU A 174 -83.53 42.12 102.13
CA GLU A 174 -82.39 42.42 102.99
C GLU A 174 -81.02 41.99 102.42
N CYS A 175 -80.95 41.00 101.53
CA CYS A 175 -79.69 40.57 100.90
C CYS A 175 -79.34 41.35 99.62
N GLN A 176 -80.27 42.15 99.08
CA GLN A 176 -79.97 43.08 97.97
C GLN A 176 -79.20 44.33 98.44
N GLU A 177 -79.25 44.67 99.73
CA GLU A 177 -78.55 45.83 100.29
C GLU A 177 -77.07 45.53 100.56
N ALA A 178 -76.72 44.29 100.94
CA ALA A 178 -75.33 43.86 101.15
C ALA A 178 -74.50 43.64 99.86
N GLN A 179 -75.14 43.52 98.69
CA GLN A 179 -74.44 43.51 97.39
C GLN A 179 -74.35 44.89 96.74
N ARG A 180 -75.10 45.89 97.22
CA ARG A 180 -74.99 47.29 96.78
C ARG A 180 -73.75 47.99 97.33
N THR A 181 -73.07 47.42 98.33
CA THR A 181 -71.80 47.95 98.85
C THR A 181 -70.55 47.43 98.12
N GLU A 182 -70.67 46.48 97.19
CA GLU A 182 -69.54 46.00 96.36
C GLU A 182 -69.74 46.20 94.83
N LYS A 183 -70.85 46.81 94.40
CA LYS A 183 -71.05 47.24 93.01
C LYS A 183 -71.23 48.76 92.89
N LYS A 184 -70.17 49.49 93.24
CA LYS A 184 -69.70 50.66 92.48
C LYS A 184 -68.49 50.11 91.71
N ASP A 185 -68.62 49.68 90.47
CA ASP A 185 -68.73 50.56 89.33
C ASP A 185 -69.42 49.89 88.13
N GLY A 186 -70.25 50.68 87.45
CA GLY A 186 -70.57 50.51 86.04
C GLY A 186 -71.79 49.66 85.69
N GLN A 187 -72.98 50.28 85.68
CA GLN A 187 -73.99 50.09 84.62
C GLN A 187 -75.21 51.04 84.77
N ASN A 188 -75.51 51.78 83.70
CA ASN A 188 -76.81 52.41 83.36
C ASN A 188 -77.27 51.76 82.04
N SER A 189 -78.53 51.55 81.67
CA SER A 189 -79.85 51.78 82.28
C SER A 189 -80.91 51.08 81.42
N GLU A 190 -82.00 50.65 82.07
CA GLU A 190 -83.36 50.37 81.57
C GLU A 190 -83.97 51.58 80.80
N LEU A 191 -85.15 51.63 80.14
CA LEU A 191 -86.40 50.83 80.15
C LEU A 191 -87.33 51.30 78.97
N GLU A 192 -88.24 50.41 78.55
CA GLU A 192 -89.68 50.61 78.26
C GLU A 192 -90.32 51.25 76.98
N LYS A 193 -91.31 50.48 76.45
CA LYS A 193 -92.72 50.79 76.07
C LYS A 193 -93.15 51.29 74.66
N THR A 194 -94.08 50.49 74.10
CA THR A 194 -95.26 50.81 73.24
C THR A 194 -95.13 50.99 71.71
N SER A 195 -96.17 50.49 71.03
CA SER A 195 -96.77 50.94 69.75
C SER A 195 -96.48 50.16 68.45
N VAL A 196 -97.60 49.73 67.84
CA VAL A 196 -97.96 49.76 66.40
C VAL A 196 -96.87 49.48 65.36
N CYS A 197 -97.06 48.34 64.67
CA CYS A 197 -96.61 47.99 63.32
C CYS A 197 -95.78 49.03 62.55
N LYS A 198 -94.45 48.87 62.55
CA LYS A 198 -93.57 49.07 61.38
C LYS A 198 -92.41 48.08 61.51
N LYS A 199 -92.33 47.07 60.64
CA LYS A 199 -91.09 46.30 60.45
C LYS A 199 -89.96 47.32 60.27
N PRO A 200 -88.88 47.27 61.07
CA PRO A 200 -87.95 48.39 61.12
C PRO A 200 -87.20 48.45 59.78
N LYS A 201 -87.25 49.62 59.13
CA LYS A 201 -86.44 49.96 57.94
C LYS A 201 -84.94 49.64 58.14
N PHE A 202 -84.51 49.52 59.39
CA PHE A 202 -83.16 49.12 59.80
C PHE A 202 -82.81 47.65 59.48
N LEU A 203 -83.75 46.70 59.56
CA LEU A 203 -83.51 45.30 59.14
C LEU A 203 -83.39 45.19 57.62
N THR A 204 -84.16 45.99 56.87
CA THR A 204 -84.08 46.07 55.41
C THR A 204 -82.78 46.74 54.95
N TRP A 205 -82.35 47.81 55.63
CA TRP A 205 -81.09 48.51 55.34
C TRP A 205 -79.85 47.67 55.70
N LYS A 206 -79.87 46.94 56.83
CA LYS A 206 -78.83 45.97 57.21
C LYS A 206 -78.68 44.87 56.16
N TYR A 207 -79.80 44.28 55.70
CA TYR A 207 -79.80 43.30 54.62
C TYR A 207 -79.31 43.88 53.28
N CYS A 208 -79.67 45.12 52.95
CA CYS A 208 -79.13 45.80 51.77
C CYS A 208 -77.63 46.05 51.87
N ILE A 209 -77.11 46.51 53.02
CA ILE A 209 -75.68 46.70 53.22
C ILE A 209 -74.92 45.37 53.19
N ASP A 210 -75.43 44.33 53.84
CA ASP A 210 -74.80 43.00 53.78
C ASP A 210 -74.86 42.41 52.37
N SER A 211 -75.93 42.65 51.60
CA SER A 211 -76.00 42.27 50.18
C SER A 211 -75.01 43.04 49.31
N ILE A 212 -74.87 44.35 49.50
CA ILE A 212 -73.88 45.19 48.79
C ILE A 212 -72.45 44.74 49.14
N ARG A 213 -72.18 44.38 50.40
CA ARG A 213 -70.87 43.87 50.83
C ARG A 213 -70.52 42.54 50.14
N VAL A 214 -71.49 41.64 50.02
CA VAL A 214 -71.30 40.36 49.32
C VAL A 214 -71.08 40.58 47.82
N VAL A 215 -71.82 41.49 47.19
CA VAL A 215 -71.62 41.83 45.76
C VAL A 215 -70.22 42.39 45.51
N HIS A 216 -69.75 43.32 46.35
CA HIS A 216 -68.41 43.89 46.23
C HIS A 216 -67.31 42.82 46.43
N GLN A 217 -67.52 41.84 47.31
CA GLN A 217 -66.60 40.71 47.48
C GLN A 217 -66.61 39.77 46.27
N ILE A 218 -67.76 39.57 45.63
CA ILE A 218 -67.86 38.78 44.39
C ILE A 218 -67.16 39.50 43.24
N GLU A 219 -67.33 40.83 43.12
CA GLU A 219 -66.68 41.64 42.10
C GLU A 219 -65.14 41.65 42.28
N GLU A 220 -64.65 41.75 43.52
CA GLU A 220 -63.22 41.62 43.84
C GLU A 220 -62.68 40.23 43.45
N LEU A 221 -63.45 39.16 43.72
CA LEU A 221 -63.10 37.78 43.35
C LEU A 221 -63.17 37.56 41.83
N GLU A 222 -64.13 38.17 41.14
CA GLU A 222 -64.22 38.15 39.67
C GLU A 222 -63.00 38.82 39.05
N ASN A 223 -62.62 40.00 39.54
CA ASN A 223 -61.43 40.72 39.07
C ASN A 223 -60.14 39.92 39.32
N GLN A 224 -60.01 39.27 40.48
CA GLN A 224 -58.88 38.39 40.78
C GLN A 224 -58.85 37.15 39.87
N ASN A 225 -60.01 36.54 39.59
CA ASN A 225 -60.11 35.41 38.68
C ASN A 225 -59.78 35.82 37.23
N LEU A 226 -60.24 37.00 36.78
CA LEU A 226 -59.92 37.52 35.45
C LEU A 226 -58.41 37.71 35.29
N PHE A 227 -57.76 38.32 36.28
CA PHE A 227 -56.31 38.51 36.30
C PHE A 227 -55.53 37.19 36.31
N LEU A 228 -56.01 36.17 37.04
CA LEU A 228 -55.42 34.83 37.04
C LEU A 228 -55.58 34.14 35.69
N MET A 229 -56.76 34.26 35.05
CA MET A 229 -57.03 33.72 33.73
C MET A 229 -56.11 34.34 32.68
N GLU A 230 -55.96 35.66 32.71
CA GLU A 230 -55.14 36.42 31.75
C GLU A 230 -53.65 36.05 31.88
N ASN A 231 -53.13 35.95 33.12
CA ASN A 231 -51.77 35.45 33.36
C ASN A 231 -51.58 33.99 32.91
N LEU A 232 -52.59 33.13 33.10
CA LEU A 232 -52.53 31.73 32.67
C LEU A 232 -52.54 31.63 31.13
N THR A 233 -53.31 32.46 30.44
CA THR A 233 -53.32 32.52 28.97
C THR A 233 -52.00 33.04 28.42
N GLU A 234 -51.45 34.14 28.95
CA GLU A 234 -50.14 34.67 28.53
C GLU A 234 -49.03 33.63 28.75
N LYS A 235 -49.04 32.95 29.90
CA LYS A 235 -48.07 31.90 30.19
C LYS A 235 -48.25 30.68 29.30
N SER A 236 -49.49 30.36 28.90
CA SER A 236 -49.80 29.28 27.96
C SER A 236 -49.30 29.61 26.55
N GLU A 237 -49.47 30.85 26.09
CA GLU A 237 -48.97 31.32 24.80
C GLU A 237 -47.45 31.31 24.77
N PHE A 238 -46.78 31.83 25.80
CA PHE A 238 -45.33 31.77 25.93
C PHE A 238 -44.79 30.32 25.92
N MET A 239 -45.49 29.40 26.60
CA MET A 239 -45.17 27.97 26.54
C MET A 239 -45.37 27.40 25.13
N GLY A 240 -46.42 27.81 24.43
CA GLY A 240 -46.69 27.42 23.03
C GLY A 240 -45.58 27.87 22.09
N GLU A 241 -45.18 29.14 22.15
CA GLU A 241 -44.06 29.69 21.38
C GLU A 241 -42.74 28.99 21.69
N THR A 242 -42.50 28.67 22.96
CA THR A 242 -41.29 27.92 23.38
C THR A 242 -41.30 26.51 22.81
N ILE A 243 -42.45 25.83 22.82
CA ILE A 243 -42.59 24.49 22.22
C ILE A 243 -42.36 24.57 20.71
N GLU A 244 -42.95 25.54 20.02
CA GLU A 244 -42.79 25.72 18.58
C GLU A 244 -41.32 25.99 18.21
N PHE A 245 -40.65 26.87 18.96
CA PHE A 245 -39.21 27.11 18.80
C PHE A 245 -38.38 25.83 18.97
N ILE A 246 -38.65 25.05 20.03
CA ILE A 246 -37.95 23.78 20.28
C ILE A 246 -38.20 22.80 19.12
N THR A 247 -39.44 22.68 18.64
CA THR A 247 -39.77 21.78 17.51
C THR A 247 -39.04 22.18 16.23
N ASN A 248 -38.98 23.48 15.91
CA ASN A 248 -38.27 23.97 14.73
C ASN A 248 -36.76 23.69 14.81
N VAL A 249 -36.14 23.92 15.97
CA VAL A 249 -34.71 23.62 16.19
C VAL A 249 -34.44 22.12 16.06
N LEU A 250 -35.31 21.27 16.60
CA LEU A 250 -35.18 19.82 16.50
C LEU A 250 -35.32 19.34 15.05
N GLU A 251 -36.25 19.88 14.26
CA GLU A 251 -36.38 19.51 12.86
C GLU A 251 -35.18 19.96 12.02
N GLU A 252 -34.63 21.16 12.27
CA GLU A 252 -33.39 21.60 11.61
C GLU A 252 -32.22 20.68 11.96
N GLU A 253 -32.07 20.30 13.23
CA GLU A 253 -31.03 19.38 13.67
C GLU A 253 -31.20 18.00 13.01
N GLU A 254 -32.42 17.47 12.94
CA GLU A 254 -32.73 16.22 12.23
C GLU A 254 -32.35 16.31 10.73
N ARG A 255 -32.68 17.42 10.06
CA ARG A 255 -32.30 17.67 8.65
C ARG A 255 -30.78 17.64 8.49
N THR A 256 -30.03 18.32 9.35
CA THR A 256 -28.57 18.33 9.27
C THR A 256 -27.95 16.95 9.53
N GLN A 257 -28.46 16.20 10.51
CA GLN A 257 -28.03 14.84 10.77
C GLN A 257 -28.32 13.91 9.59
N THR A 258 -29.50 14.04 8.98
CA THR A 258 -29.90 13.25 7.81
C THR A 258 -28.97 13.49 6.62
N LEU A 259 -28.61 14.76 6.36
CA LEU A 259 -27.62 15.11 5.33
C LEU A 259 -26.24 14.51 5.62
N LYS A 260 -25.80 14.55 6.89
CA LYS A 260 -24.51 13.99 7.29
C LYS A 260 -24.47 12.47 7.18
N VAL A 261 -25.55 11.79 7.56
CA VAL A 261 -25.73 10.34 7.39
C VAL A 261 -25.70 9.96 5.91
N ASN A 262 -26.40 10.70 5.04
CA ASN A 262 -26.41 10.43 3.61
C ASN A 262 -25.03 10.65 2.96
N SER A 263 -24.31 11.70 3.37
CA SER A 263 -22.92 11.93 2.96
C SER A 263 -22.00 10.78 3.37
N MET A 264 -22.09 10.33 4.63
CA MET A 264 -21.32 9.18 5.13
C MET A 264 -21.68 7.89 4.40
N LYS A 265 -22.96 7.62 4.15
CA LYS A 265 -23.40 6.45 3.36
C LYS A 265 -22.78 6.45 1.96
N SER A 266 -22.73 7.60 1.30
CA SER A 266 -22.09 7.75 -0.02
C SER A 266 -20.58 7.44 0.04
N LYS A 267 -19.87 7.99 1.03
CA LYS A 267 -18.44 7.69 1.25
C LYS A 267 -18.21 6.20 1.50
N CYS A 268 -19.01 5.57 2.37
CA CYS A 268 -18.92 4.13 2.63
C CYS A 268 -19.22 3.28 1.39
N ALA A 269 -20.03 3.76 0.44
CA ALA A 269 -20.27 3.05 -0.82
C ALA A 269 -19.05 3.12 -1.76
N ILE A 270 -18.36 4.26 -1.79
CA ILE A 270 -17.10 4.43 -2.55
C ILE A 270 -15.99 3.55 -1.95
N GLU A 271 -15.81 3.60 -0.63
CA GLU A 271 -14.79 2.81 0.09
C GLU A 271 -14.98 1.30 -0.16
N ARG A 272 -16.23 0.82 -0.13
CA ARG A 272 -16.56 -0.59 -0.43
C ARG A 272 -16.15 -1.00 -1.84
N ARG A 273 -16.39 -0.14 -2.85
CA ARG A 273 -15.94 -0.42 -4.23
C ARG A 273 -14.43 -0.49 -4.34
N ILE A 274 -13.70 0.38 -3.64
CA ILE A 274 -12.23 0.35 -3.59
C ILE A 274 -11.76 -0.96 -2.95
N ALA A 275 -12.36 -1.35 -1.82
CA ALA A 275 -12.05 -2.61 -1.15
C ALA A 275 -12.25 -3.83 -2.07
N ASP A 276 -13.35 -3.85 -2.84
CA ASP A 276 -13.61 -4.93 -3.80
C ASP A 276 -12.57 -4.98 -4.92
N ILE A 277 -12.13 -3.82 -5.45
CA ILE A 277 -11.07 -3.75 -6.46
C ILE A 277 -9.75 -4.25 -5.90
N VAL A 278 -9.36 -3.78 -4.70
CA VAL A 278 -8.13 -4.21 -4.03
C VAL A 278 -8.16 -5.71 -3.77
N LYS A 279 -9.28 -6.25 -3.28
CA LYS A 279 -9.46 -7.69 -3.06
C LYS A 279 -9.24 -8.49 -4.34
N LYS A 280 -9.83 -8.07 -5.46
CA LYS A 280 -9.61 -8.71 -6.77
C LYS A 280 -8.15 -8.62 -7.20
N LYS A 281 -7.49 -7.48 -7.01
CA LYS A 281 -6.07 -7.30 -7.37
C LYS A 281 -5.14 -8.18 -6.54
N VAL A 282 -5.40 -8.32 -5.25
CA VAL A 282 -4.66 -9.22 -4.35
C VAL A 282 -4.85 -10.68 -4.75
N GLN A 283 -6.08 -11.09 -5.07
CA GLN A 283 -6.36 -12.44 -5.54
C GLN A 283 -5.61 -12.76 -6.85
N LEU A 284 -5.62 -11.83 -7.82
CA LEU A 284 -4.87 -11.98 -9.07
C LEU A 284 -3.35 -12.04 -8.83
N HIS A 285 -2.81 -11.20 -7.96
CA HIS A 285 -1.39 -11.24 -7.61
C HIS A 285 -1.00 -12.57 -6.96
N ASN A 286 -1.81 -13.08 -6.04
CA ASN A 286 -1.52 -14.35 -5.39
C ASN A 286 -1.55 -15.53 -6.38
N LEU A 287 -2.45 -15.51 -7.38
CA LEU A 287 -2.49 -16.53 -8.43
C LEU A 287 -1.32 -16.41 -9.42
N SER A 288 -0.90 -15.19 -9.78
CA SER A 288 0.20 -14.97 -10.73
C SER A 288 1.56 -15.29 -10.09
N THR A 289 1.81 -14.82 -8.88
CA THR A 289 3.12 -14.94 -8.24
C THR A 289 3.47 -16.37 -7.87
N THR A 290 2.51 -17.23 -7.52
CA THR A 290 2.78 -18.64 -7.24
C THR A 290 3.15 -19.41 -8.50
N VAL A 291 2.40 -19.20 -9.59
CA VAL A 291 2.64 -19.93 -10.86
C VAL A 291 3.96 -19.50 -11.49
N ASP A 292 4.26 -18.21 -11.53
CA ASP A 292 5.49 -17.70 -12.15
C ASP A 292 6.74 -18.07 -11.32
N GLN A 293 6.65 -18.10 -10.00
CA GLN A 293 7.76 -18.53 -9.12
C GLN A 293 8.03 -20.03 -9.26
N ASP A 294 7.00 -20.88 -9.30
CA ASP A 294 7.18 -22.32 -9.43
C ASP A 294 7.77 -22.70 -10.79
N VAL A 295 7.35 -22.04 -11.87
CA VAL A 295 7.92 -22.22 -13.23
C VAL A 295 9.38 -21.78 -13.28
N LEU A 296 9.72 -20.66 -12.63
CA LEU A 296 11.09 -20.18 -12.55
C LEU A 296 11.98 -21.16 -11.78
N LEU A 297 11.52 -21.63 -10.62
CA LEU A 297 12.24 -22.61 -9.80
C LEU A 297 12.47 -23.92 -10.54
N GLU A 298 11.49 -24.38 -11.32
CA GLU A 298 11.63 -25.58 -12.13
C GLU A 298 12.60 -25.39 -13.30
N THR A 299 12.60 -24.22 -13.93
CA THR A 299 13.57 -23.87 -14.98
C THR A 299 15.00 -23.83 -14.42
N LEU A 300 15.17 -23.26 -13.22
CA LEU A 300 16.45 -23.23 -12.52
C LEU A 300 16.92 -24.65 -12.17
N ARG A 301 16.02 -25.50 -11.63
CA ARG A 301 16.30 -26.91 -11.32
C ARG A 301 16.80 -27.68 -12.54
N LYS A 302 16.19 -27.46 -13.70
CA LYS A 302 16.60 -28.06 -14.98
C LYS A 302 17.98 -27.57 -15.41
N LYS A 303 18.24 -26.26 -15.38
CA LYS A 303 19.54 -25.70 -15.80
C LYS A 303 20.68 -26.16 -14.90
N VAL A 304 20.47 -26.18 -13.59
CA VAL A 304 21.44 -26.71 -12.63
C VAL A 304 21.75 -28.18 -12.92
N SER A 305 20.72 -28.98 -13.24
CA SER A 305 20.91 -30.40 -13.58
C SER A 305 21.66 -30.60 -14.89
N GLU A 306 21.39 -29.78 -15.91
CA GLU A 306 22.11 -29.79 -17.20
C GLU A 306 23.59 -29.48 -16.99
N VAL A 307 23.90 -28.39 -16.28
CA VAL A 307 25.29 -28.00 -16.00
C VAL A 307 26.00 -29.09 -15.19
N HIS A 308 25.35 -29.64 -14.17
CA HIS A 308 25.92 -30.74 -13.37
C HIS A 308 26.21 -31.99 -14.22
N SER A 309 25.34 -32.33 -15.19
CA SER A 309 25.54 -33.46 -16.10
C SER A 309 26.74 -33.31 -17.03
N CYS A 310 27.24 -32.10 -17.25
CA CYS A 310 28.48 -31.89 -18.01
C CYS A 310 29.74 -32.30 -17.23
N PHE A 311 29.66 -32.48 -15.91
CA PHE A 311 30.81 -32.71 -15.03
C PHE A 311 30.77 -34.06 -14.29
N ALA A 312 29.60 -34.68 -14.13
CA ALA A 312 29.42 -35.92 -13.38
C ALA A 312 29.11 -37.11 -14.30
N ASP A 313 29.69 -38.27 -14.01
CA ASP A 313 29.27 -39.55 -14.59
C ASP A 313 27.87 -39.95 -14.07
N GLU A 314 27.19 -40.82 -14.81
CA GLU A 314 25.74 -41.16 -14.74
C GLU A 314 25.21 -41.60 -13.35
N GLU A 315 26.10 -41.83 -12.37
CA GLU A 315 25.83 -42.38 -11.04
C GLU A 315 25.35 -41.34 -9.98
N LEU A 316 25.44 -40.03 -10.26
CA LEU A 316 25.11 -38.94 -9.30
C LEU A 316 23.80 -38.18 -9.59
N THR A 317 22.89 -38.80 -10.34
CA THR A 317 21.70 -38.14 -10.89
C THR A 317 20.60 -37.82 -9.86
N THR A 318 20.59 -38.50 -8.70
CA THR A 318 19.59 -38.33 -7.63
C THR A 318 19.85 -37.18 -6.65
N ASN A 319 20.92 -36.41 -6.82
CA ASN A 319 21.28 -35.33 -5.90
C ASN A 319 20.29 -34.16 -5.96
N SER A 320 20.06 -33.53 -4.80
CA SER A 320 19.25 -32.32 -4.67
C SER A 320 19.83 -31.17 -5.50
N THR A 321 18.99 -30.23 -5.94
CA THR A 321 19.43 -29.05 -6.73
C THR A 321 20.55 -28.28 -6.03
N LEU A 322 20.47 -28.16 -4.71
CA LEU A 322 21.48 -27.44 -3.92
C LEU A 322 22.82 -28.20 -3.88
N GLU A 323 22.76 -29.53 -3.75
CA GLU A 323 23.95 -30.39 -3.75
C GLU A 323 24.64 -30.38 -5.12
N LYS A 324 23.85 -30.37 -6.21
CA LYS A 324 24.35 -30.20 -7.58
C LYS A 324 25.06 -28.86 -7.77
N LEU A 325 24.50 -27.77 -7.22
CA LEU A 325 25.14 -26.45 -7.24
C LEU A 325 26.46 -26.44 -6.45
N ALA A 326 26.46 -26.99 -5.24
CA ALA A 326 27.65 -27.06 -4.40
C ALA A 326 28.78 -27.87 -5.07
N PHE A 327 28.43 -28.95 -5.78
CA PHE A 327 29.39 -29.72 -6.58
C PHE A 327 30.00 -28.89 -7.71
N ILE A 328 29.17 -28.16 -8.48
CA ILE A 328 29.63 -27.27 -9.56
C ILE A 328 30.58 -26.21 -9.00
N GLU A 329 30.21 -25.57 -7.88
CA GLU A 329 31.02 -24.53 -7.24
C GLU A 329 32.38 -25.06 -6.79
N ASN A 330 32.40 -26.23 -6.15
CA ASN A 330 33.65 -26.87 -5.73
C ASN A 330 34.51 -27.24 -6.95
N HIS A 331 33.91 -27.78 -8.01
CA HIS A 331 34.62 -28.12 -9.24
C HIS A 331 35.23 -26.88 -9.92
N MET A 332 34.48 -25.78 -10.01
CA MET A 332 34.98 -24.50 -10.52
C MET A 332 36.15 -23.98 -9.68
N THR A 333 36.05 -24.07 -8.35
CA THR A 333 37.10 -23.64 -7.43
C THR A 333 38.38 -24.46 -7.65
N MET A 334 38.27 -25.78 -7.76
CA MET A 334 39.41 -26.66 -8.07
C MET A 334 40.08 -26.32 -9.42
N LEU A 335 39.31 -25.98 -10.45
CA LEU A 335 39.85 -25.57 -11.75
C LEU A 335 40.59 -24.24 -11.67
N LEU A 336 40.05 -23.26 -10.92
CA LEU A 336 40.68 -21.96 -10.72
C LEU A 336 42.00 -22.10 -9.95
N GLU A 337 42.04 -22.92 -8.89
CA GLU A 337 43.30 -23.19 -8.18
C GLU A 337 44.35 -23.86 -9.06
N LYS A 338 43.94 -24.79 -9.94
CA LYS A 338 44.85 -25.43 -10.90
C LYS A 338 45.40 -24.41 -11.89
N LEU A 339 44.58 -23.47 -12.34
CA LEU A 339 44.99 -22.39 -13.25
C LEU A 339 45.99 -21.43 -12.59
N GLU A 340 45.79 -21.11 -11.31
CA GLU A 340 46.69 -20.23 -10.55
C GLU A 340 48.06 -20.88 -10.27
N LYS A 341 48.09 -22.22 -10.11
CA LYS A 341 49.32 -23.00 -9.91
C LYS A 341 50.20 -23.12 -11.17
N ILE A 342 49.70 -22.73 -12.36
CA ILE A 342 50.49 -22.81 -13.60
C ILE A 342 51.60 -21.75 -13.57
N PRO A 343 52.89 -22.14 -13.72
CA PRO A 343 54.00 -21.20 -13.72
C PRO A 343 53.87 -20.15 -14.83
N LYS A 344 54.11 -18.88 -14.48
CA LYS A 344 54.06 -17.76 -15.43
C LYS A 344 55.02 -17.94 -16.60
N ASP A 345 56.14 -18.63 -16.40
CA ASP A 345 57.13 -18.86 -17.45
C ASP A 345 56.68 -19.92 -18.45
N GLU A 346 55.95 -20.95 -18.03
CA GLU A 346 55.30 -21.91 -18.95
C GLU A 346 54.21 -21.22 -19.79
N ILE A 347 53.45 -20.29 -19.20
CA ILE A 347 52.46 -19.51 -19.94
C ILE A 347 53.15 -18.63 -21.00
N LYS A 348 54.27 -17.99 -20.67
CA LYS A 348 55.06 -17.20 -21.63
C LYS A 348 55.62 -18.06 -22.75
N THR A 349 56.16 -19.24 -22.45
CA THR A 349 56.68 -20.15 -23.50
C THR A 349 55.57 -20.64 -24.41
N LEU A 350 54.41 -21.03 -23.87
CA LEU A 350 53.23 -21.39 -24.66
C LEU A 350 52.71 -20.23 -25.51
N TRP A 351 52.74 -19.01 -24.99
CA TRP A 351 52.40 -17.81 -25.75
C TRP A 351 53.37 -17.57 -26.92
N HIS A 352 54.68 -17.68 -26.67
CA HIS A 352 55.69 -17.60 -27.72
C HIS A 352 55.55 -18.71 -28.76
N ILE A 353 55.24 -19.95 -28.35
CA ILE A 353 54.98 -21.07 -29.27
C ILE A 353 53.76 -20.78 -30.14
N LYS A 354 52.63 -20.36 -29.55
CA LYS A 354 51.41 -20.00 -30.28
C LYS A 354 51.65 -18.84 -31.26
N GLU A 355 52.39 -17.82 -30.84
CA GLU A 355 52.69 -16.66 -31.67
C GLU A 355 53.69 -17.00 -32.79
N ASN A 356 54.66 -17.87 -32.51
CA ASN A 356 55.58 -18.41 -33.51
C ASN A 356 54.85 -19.30 -34.51
N GLU A 357 53.91 -20.15 -34.06
CA GLU A 357 53.07 -20.97 -34.93
C GLU A 357 52.22 -20.10 -35.85
N LYS A 358 51.58 -19.06 -35.31
CA LYS A 358 50.78 -18.11 -36.09
C LYS A 358 51.63 -17.41 -37.16
N ARG A 359 52.84 -16.96 -36.79
CA ARG A 359 53.82 -16.37 -37.74
C ARG A 359 54.32 -17.38 -38.77
N SER A 360 54.55 -18.63 -38.40
CA SER A 360 54.96 -19.70 -39.31
C SER A 360 53.86 -20.02 -40.33
N ARG A 361 52.61 -20.19 -39.87
CA ARG A 361 51.45 -20.41 -40.77
C ARG A 361 51.26 -19.26 -41.76
N TRP A 362 51.51 -18.02 -41.34
CA TRP A 362 51.44 -16.86 -42.24
C TRP A 362 52.54 -16.88 -43.31
N ARG A 363 53.78 -17.21 -42.94
CA ARG A 363 54.90 -17.35 -43.89
C ARG A 363 54.67 -18.48 -44.88
N GLU A 364 54.21 -19.63 -44.40
CA GLU A 364 53.90 -20.80 -45.21
C GLU A 364 52.77 -20.51 -46.20
N GLU A 365 51.69 -19.86 -45.76
CA GLU A 365 50.58 -19.46 -46.63
C GLU A 365 51.03 -18.47 -47.71
N LYS A 366 51.89 -17.51 -47.36
CA LYS A 366 52.43 -16.54 -48.33
C LYS A 366 53.29 -17.23 -49.38
N LEU A 367 54.19 -18.12 -48.96
CA LEU A 367 55.04 -18.89 -49.87
C LEU A 367 54.19 -19.75 -50.81
N ARG A 368 53.16 -20.42 -50.28
CA ARG A 368 52.21 -21.24 -51.06
C ARG A 368 51.49 -20.43 -52.13
N GLN A 369 51.07 -19.21 -51.81
CA GLN A 369 50.43 -18.32 -52.80
C GLN A 369 51.40 -17.88 -53.91
N GLU A 370 52.67 -17.67 -53.58
CA GLU A 370 53.68 -17.32 -54.58
C GLU A 370 54.03 -18.49 -55.49
N THR A 371 54.24 -19.70 -54.93
CA THR A 371 54.52 -20.90 -55.72
C THR A 371 53.37 -21.20 -56.67
N GLU A 372 52.13 -21.11 -56.19
CA GLU A 372 50.97 -21.37 -57.04
C GLU A 372 50.78 -20.30 -58.13
N LYS A 373 51.03 -19.02 -57.84
CA LYS A 373 51.03 -17.98 -58.89
C LYS A 373 52.12 -18.21 -59.93
N ARG A 374 53.30 -18.71 -59.53
CA ARG A 374 54.38 -19.10 -60.47
C ARG A 374 53.95 -20.30 -61.30
N GLU A 375 53.44 -21.35 -60.67
CA GLU A 375 52.95 -22.56 -61.32
C GLU A 375 51.78 -22.28 -62.26
N GLU A 376 50.82 -21.42 -61.89
CA GLU A 376 49.69 -21.05 -62.72
C GLU A 376 50.13 -20.25 -63.95
N LYS A 377 51.13 -19.36 -63.81
CA LYS A 377 51.73 -18.67 -64.97
C LYS A 377 52.42 -19.66 -65.91
N ILE A 378 53.17 -20.61 -65.38
CA ILE A 378 53.83 -21.66 -66.17
C ILE A 378 52.78 -22.53 -66.87
N ARG A 379 51.73 -22.95 -66.15
CA ARG A 379 50.62 -23.75 -66.66
C ARG A 379 49.86 -23.03 -67.77
N ARG A 380 49.49 -21.76 -67.59
CA ARG A 380 48.82 -20.97 -68.64
C ARG A 380 49.70 -20.81 -69.88
N ARG A 381 51.01 -20.60 -69.72
CA ARG A 381 51.96 -20.56 -70.85
C ARG A 381 52.06 -21.91 -71.56
N ALA A 382 52.08 -23.02 -70.81
CA ALA A 382 52.09 -24.36 -71.37
C ALA A 382 50.78 -24.69 -72.11
N GLU A 383 49.62 -24.32 -71.56
CA GLU A 383 48.31 -24.47 -72.22
C GLU A 383 48.21 -23.62 -73.50
N LEU A 384 48.76 -22.39 -73.48
CA LEU A 384 48.88 -21.56 -74.69
C LEU A 384 49.83 -22.14 -75.74
N ALA A 385 50.89 -22.85 -75.31
CA ALA A 385 51.80 -23.52 -76.24
C ALA A 385 51.20 -24.79 -76.85
N MET A 386 50.30 -25.48 -76.12
CA MET A 386 49.60 -26.69 -76.57
C MET A 386 48.37 -26.40 -77.42
N THR A 387 47.82 -25.18 -77.35
CA THR A 387 46.69 -24.79 -78.19
C THR A 387 47.17 -24.46 -79.60
N GLU A 388 46.55 -25.09 -80.60
CA GLU A 388 46.91 -24.84 -81.99
C GLU A 388 46.75 -23.34 -82.31
N PRO A 389 47.78 -22.69 -82.90
CA PRO A 389 47.67 -21.28 -83.24
C PRO A 389 46.48 -21.07 -84.17
N LYS A 390 45.61 -20.11 -83.81
CA LYS A 390 44.43 -19.75 -84.60
C LYS A 390 44.86 -19.54 -86.05
N ARG A 391 44.38 -20.40 -86.95
CA ARG A 391 44.64 -20.28 -88.39
C ARG A 391 44.01 -18.98 -88.85
N ILE A 392 44.85 -18.00 -89.18
CA ILE A 392 44.38 -16.70 -89.69
C ILE A 392 43.81 -16.94 -91.08
N THR A 393 42.49 -17.10 -91.20
CA THR A 393 41.76 -17.09 -92.47
C THR A 393 41.64 -15.65 -92.96
N GLY A 394 42.78 -15.05 -93.28
CA GLY A 394 42.90 -13.71 -93.86
C GLY A 394 43.74 -13.72 -95.14
N ARG A 395 43.86 -12.56 -95.80
CA ARG A 395 44.81 -12.40 -96.91
C ARG A 395 46.22 -12.79 -96.44
N LYS A 396 46.88 -13.68 -97.20
CA LYS A 396 48.29 -14.02 -96.97
C LYS A 396 49.11 -12.75 -96.75
N LEU A 397 49.86 -12.71 -95.65
CA LEU A 397 50.83 -11.65 -95.40
C LEU A 397 51.82 -11.64 -96.58
N MET A 398 51.90 -10.55 -97.33
CA MET A 398 52.92 -10.42 -98.38
C MET A 398 54.30 -10.38 -97.68
N PRO A 399 55.27 -11.20 -98.12
CA PRO A 399 56.64 -11.08 -97.64
C PRO A 399 57.15 -9.67 -97.95
N ARG A 400 57.36 -8.87 -96.91
CA ARG A 400 58.07 -7.59 -97.03
C ARG A 400 59.54 -7.89 -96.77
N HIS A 401 60.30 -7.98 -97.87
CA HIS A 401 61.74 -8.26 -97.92
C HIS A 401 62.19 -9.60 -97.33
N MET A 402 62.92 -10.37 -98.14
CA MET A 402 63.74 -11.47 -97.60
C MET A 402 64.98 -10.87 -96.94
N PRO A 403 65.27 -11.17 -95.67
CA PRO A 403 66.59 -10.86 -95.12
C PRO A 403 67.62 -11.65 -95.92
N VAL A 404 68.65 -10.95 -96.39
CA VAL A 404 69.82 -11.55 -97.06
C VAL A 404 70.40 -12.61 -96.13
N VAL A 405 70.37 -13.86 -96.60
CA VAL A 405 71.02 -14.99 -95.93
C VAL A 405 72.52 -14.71 -95.92
N ARG A 406 73.04 -14.22 -94.79
CA ARG A 406 74.48 -14.20 -94.55
C ARG A 406 74.94 -15.66 -94.42
N PRO A 407 76.03 -16.08 -95.09
CA PRO A 407 76.52 -17.45 -94.99
C PRO A 407 76.88 -17.79 -93.54
N LYS A 408 76.57 -19.04 -93.17
CA LYS A 408 76.81 -19.65 -91.86
C LYS A 408 78.24 -19.35 -91.38
N THR A 409 78.36 -18.52 -90.35
CA THR A 409 79.60 -18.44 -89.58
C THR A 409 79.79 -19.80 -88.93
N LYS A 410 80.92 -20.43 -89.22
CA LYS A 410 81.34 -21.70 -88.64
C LYS A 410 81.28 -21.57 -87.12
N ALA A 411 80.70 -22.58 -86.48
CA ALA A 411 80.84 -22.80 -85.05
C ALA A 411 82.33 -22.83 -84.72
N ILE A 412 82.78 -21.83 -83.98
CA ILE A 412 83.98 -21.96 -83.16
C ILE A 412 83.47 -22.55 -81.86
N VAL A 413 83.93 -23.78 -81.60
CA VAL A 413 83.86 -24.40 -80.28
C VAL A 413 84.74 -23.54 -79.37
N GLU A 414 84.12 -22.78 -78.48
CA GLU A 414 84.78 -22.31 -77.28
C GLU A 414 83.98 -22.86 -76.10
N ASP A 415 84.71 -23.53 -75.22
CA ASP A 415 84.24 -24.24 -74.04
C ASP A 415 83.29 -23.39 -73.21
N THR A 416 82.17 -23.99 -72.83
CA THR A 416 81.44 -23.61 -71.63
C THR A 416 82.25 -23.97 -70.39
N PRO A 417 82.56 -23.02 -69.48
CA PRO A 417 82.56 -23.30 -68.06
C PRO A 417 81.12 -23.19 -67.54
N LYS A 418 80.77 -24.10 -66.63
CA LYS A 418 79.49 -24.20 -65.94
C LYS A 418 79.16 -22.89 -65.18
N PRO A 419 77.87 -22.57 -64.99
CA PRO A 419 77.46 -21.40 -64.21
C PRO A 419 77.83 -21.61 -62.74
N GLU A 420 78.55 -20.64 -62.18
CA GLU A 420 78.79 -20.53 -60.76
C GLU A 420 77.49 -20.19 -60.02
N ASP A 421 77.39 -20.77 -58.85
CA ASP A 421 76.25 -20.84 -57.95
C ASP A 421 75.82 -19.48 -57.38
N ASP A 422 74.52 -19.37 -57.12
CA ASP A 422 73.89 -18.66 -55.99
C ASP A 422 74.49 -17.31 -55.52
N LEU A 423 74.08 -16.23 -56.18
CA LEU A 423 74.22 -14.85 -55.71
C LEU A 423 72.91 -14.29 -55.11
N TYR A 424 72.25 -15.07 -54.23
CA TYR A 424 71.08 -14.59 -53.45
C TYR A 424 71.03 -15.12 -52.00
N GLU A 425 72.17 -15.43 -51.39
CA GLU A 425 72.21 -15.81 -49.95
C GLU A 425 72.35 -14.63 -48.97
N ASP A 426 72.59 -13.40 -49.44
CA ASP A 426 72.92 -12.26 -48.56
C ASP A 426 71.82 -11.23 -48.33
N LEU A 427 70.54 -11.56 -48.59
CA LEU A 427 69.41 -10.63 -48.35
C LEU A 427 68.50 -10.99 -47.17
N PHE A 428 68.83 -12.04 -46.39
CA PHE A 428 68.11 -12.39 -45.16
C PHE A 428 69.01 -13.00 -44.06
N SER A 429 70.18 -12.40 -43.82
CA SER A 429 70.87 -12.52 -42.52
C SER A 429 70.45 -11.38 -41.59
#